data_AF-A0A844XA25-F1
#
_entry.id   AF-A0A844XA25-F1
#
_cell.length_a   1.000
_cell.length_b   1.000
_cell.length_c   1.000
_cell.angle_alpha   90.00
_cell.angle_beta   90.00
_cell.angle_gamma   90.00
#
_symmetry.space_group_name_H-M   'P 1'
#
loop_
_entity.id
_entity.type
_entity.pdbx_description
1 polymer ?
#
loop_
_entity_poly.entity_id
_entity_poly.type
_entity_poly.pdbx_seq_one_letter_code
_entity_poly.pdbx_strand_id
1 'polypeptide(L)'
;MSAADPVDVRNWLRLSDRVTTSGALGSDDPARLAAIGTQRVIYLAMADHPEAVPDAAAAMASAGMAYAHIPVPWDAPEESHYIAFRQALESQDSPVHVHCIMNWRVAAFMYRWHQEQGMPEPEARAIMERVWSPTTSEEPHADKWARFIGLVPAETQQRRGET
;
A
#
# COMPACT_ATOMS: atom_id res chain seq x y z
N MET A 1 -24.70 -14.44 1.34
CA MET A 1 -24.64 -13.16 0.60
C MET A 1 -23.24 -12.62 0.81
N SER A 2 -22.45 -12.41 -0.25
CA SER A 2 -21.18 -11.67 -0.09
C SER A 2 -21.54 -10.26 0.36
N ALA A 3 -20.93 -9.77 1.44
CA ALA A 3 -21.05 -8.36 1.78
C ALA A 3 -20.48 -7.52 0.62
N ALA A 4 -21.06 -6.34 0.38
CA ALA A 4 -20.58 -5.44 -0.64
C ALA A 4 -19.26 -4.80 -0.21
N ASP A 5 -18.35 -4.60 -1.16
CA ASP A 5 -17.11 -3.88 -0.93
C ASP A 5 -17.37 -2.47 -0.38
N PRO A 6 -16.56 -1.99 0.59
CA PRO A 6 -16.66 -0.64 1.13
C PRO A 6 -16.06 0.40 0.14
N VAL A 7 -16.68 0.55 -1.02
CA VAL A 7 -16.17 1.37 -2.15
C VAL A 7 -16.15 2.88 -1.88
N ASP A 8 -16.80 3.35 -0.81
CA ASP A 8 -16.71 4.70 -0.28
C ASP A 8 -15.40 4.99 0.47
N VAL A 9 -14.66 3.94 0.88
CA VAL A 9 -13.33 4.12 1.45
C VAL A 9 -12.41 4.68 0.37
N ARG A 10 -11.63 5.70 0.74
CA ARG A 10 -10.77 6.44 -0.19
C ARG A 10 -9.90 5.50 -1.01
N ASN A 11 -9.94 5.66 -2.34
CA ASN A 11 -9.15 4.88 -3.28
C ASN A 11 -9.27 3.35 -3.08
N TRP A 12 -10.46 2.86 -2.70
CA TRP A 12 -10.73 1.43 -2.57
C TRP A 12 -10.47 0.69 -3.89
N LEU A 13 -9.72 -0.41 -3.81
CA LEU A 13 -9.45 -1.28 -4.94
C LEU A 13 -9.38 -2.74 -4.50
N ARG A 14 -10.28 -3.57 -5.03
CA ARG A 14 -10.17 -5.03 -4.99
C ARG A 14 -9.29 -5.52 -6.14
N LEU A 15 -8.20 -6.19 -5.79
CA LEU A 15 -7.25 -6.77 -6.74
C LEU A 15 -7.60 -8.23 -7.05
N SER A 16 -8.15 -8.95 -6.07
CA SER A 16 -8.63 -10.32 -6.22
C SER A 16 -9.65 -10.66 -5.11
N ASP A 17 -10.11 -11.91 -5.08
CA ASP A 17 -10.92 -12.42 -3.96
C ASP A 17 -10.17 -12.39 -2.62
N ARG A 18 -8.83 -12.34 -2.66
CA ARG A 18 -7.95 -12.42 -1.47
C ARG A 18 -7.25 -11.11 -1.13
N VAL A 19 -7.16 -10.15 -2.04
CA VAL A 19 -6.40 -8.90 -1.80
C VAL A 19 -7.26 -7.69 -2.12
N THR A 20 -7.42 -6.84 -1.11
CA THR A 20 -8.05 -5.52 -1.24
C THR A 20 -7.10 -4.44 -0.73
N THR A 21 -7.24 -3.23 -1.26
CA THR A 21 -6.38 -2.08 -0.90
C THR A 21 -7.20 -0.81 -0.75
N SER A 22 -6.74 0.12 0.09
CA SER A 22 -7.42 1.41 0.26
C SER A 22 -6.55 2.48 0.92
N GLY A 23 -7.12 3.68 1.04
CA GLY A 23 -6.60 4.78 1.84
C GLY A 23 -6.88 4.61 3.32
N ALA A 24 -7.10 5.73 4.01
CA ALA A 24 -7.37 5.73 5.44
C ALA A 24 -8.68 5.00 5.74
N LEU A 25 -8.66 4.17 6.78
CA LEU A 25 -9.83 3.51 7.33
C LEU A 25 -10.48 4.39 8.39
N GLY A 26 -11.81 4.39 8.46
CA GLY A 26 -12.60 4.94 9.54
C GLY A 26 -12.84 3.93 10.67
N SER A 27 -13.55 4.37 11.70
CA SER A 27 -13.89 3.55 12.88
C SER A 27 -14.73 2.31 12.55
N ASP A 28 -15.56 2.39 11.52
CA ASP A 28 -16.54 1.36 11.18
C ASP A 28 -15.97 0.34 10.18
N ASP A 29 -14.86 0.68 9.51
CA ASP A 29 -14.28 -0.15 8.46
C ASP A 29 -13.73 -1.50 8.95
N PRO A 30 -13.18 -1.67 10.17
CA PRO A 30 -12.80 -3.00 10.66
C PRO A 30 -13.94 -4.02 10.58
N ALA A 31 -15.16 -3.64 10.96
CA ALA A 31 -16.33 -4.52 10.87
C ALA A 31 -16.71 -4.82 9.41
N ARG A 32 -16.59 -3.82 8.52
CA ARG A 32 -16.88 -3.96 7.09
C ARG A 32 -15.85 -4.87 6.39
N LEU A 33 -14.57 -4.73 6.74
CA LEU A 33 -13.48 -5.58 6.27
C LEU A 33 -13.68 -7.04 6.70
N ALA A 34 -14.06 -7.28 7.96
CA ALA A 34 -14.39 -8.62 8.44
C ALA A 34 -15.60 -9.21 7.69
N ALA A 35 -16.63 -8.40 7.42
CA ALA A 35 -17.83 -8.84 6.71
C ALA A 35 -17.57 -9.29 5.25
N ILE A 36 -16.54 -8.74 4.60
CA ILE A 36 -16.09 -9.17 3.26
C ILE A 36 -15.05 -10.30 3.30
N GLY A 37 -14.81 -10.89 4.48
CA GLY A 37 -13.93 -12.05 4.66
C GLY A 37 -12.44 -11.71 4.81
N THR A 38 -12.09 -10.44 5.04
CA THR A 38 -10.71 -10.06 5.38
C THR A 38 -10.32 -10.73 6.69
N GLN A 39 -9.13 -11.34 6.72
CA GLN A 39 -8.60 -11.99 7.93
C GLN A 39 -7.39 -11.24 8.49
N ARG A 40 -6.75 -10.40 7.66
CA ARG A 40 -5.54 -9.68 8.05
C ARG A 40 -5.53 -8.28 7.47
N VAL A 41 -4.95 -7.34 8.20
CA VAL A 41 -4.79 -5.95 7.78
C VAL A 41 -3.33 -5.53 7.89
N ILE A 42 -2.80 -4.91 6.84
CA ILE A 42 -1.45 -4.33 6.78
C ILE A 42 -1.58 -2.83 6.62
N TYR A 43 -1.04 -2.06 7.56
CA TYR A 43 -1.04 -0.58 7.52
C TYR A 43 0.37 -0.06 7.19
N LEU A 44 0.49 0.83 6.20
CA LEU A 44 1.78 1.32 5.69
C LEU A 44 2.13 2.77 6.02
N ALA A 45 1.22 3.56 6.59
CA ALA A 45 1.53 4.96 6.93
C ALA A 45 2.00 5.08 8.39
N MET A 46 2.47 6.28 8.76
CA MET A 46 2.95 6.55 10.11
C MET A 46 1.79 6.46 11.13
N ALA A 47 2.07 5.96 12.34
CA ALA A 47 1.04 5.82 13.38
C ALA A 47 0.52 7.15 13.93
N ASP A 48 1.33 8.21 13.83
CA ASP A 48 1.02 9.57 14.29
C ASP A 48 0.25 10.40 13.25
N HIS A 49 -0.13 9.80 12.11
CA HIS A 49 -0.93 10.49 11.11
C HIS A 49 -2.32 10.84 11.68
N PRO A 50 -2.86 12.05 11.47
CA PRO A 50 -4.15 12.46 12.03
C PRO A 50 -5.35 11.59 11.64
N GLU A 51 -5.26 10.95 10.47
CA GLU A 51 -6.28 10.01 9.96
C GLU A 51 -6.01 8.54 10.33
N ALA A 52 -5.01 8.25 11.18
CA ALA A 52 -4.79 6.90 11.66
C ALA A 52 -5.92 6.48 12.61
N VAL A 53 -6.40 5.23 12.48
CA VAL A 53 -7.40 4.67 13.40
C VAL A 53 -6.80 4.60 14.82
N PRO A 54 -7.42 5.22 15.83
CA PRO A 54 -6.98 5.09 17.21
C PRO A 54 -7.02 3.63 17.66
N ASP A 55 -5.97 3.17 18.33
CA ASP A 55 -5.82 1.78 18.79
C ASP A 55 -6.13 0.73 17.70
N ALA A 56 -5.68 0.99 16.46
CA ALA A 56 -5.96 0.14 15.29
C ALA A 56 -5.75 -1.36 15.56
N ALA A 57 -4.70 -1.73 16.29
CA ALA A 57 -4.44 -3.13 16.66
C ALA A 57 -5.59 -3.74 17.47
N ALA A 58 -6.14 -3.00 18.44
CA ALA A 58 -7.28 -3.44 19.25
C ALA A 58 -8.56 -3.51 18.41
N ALA A 59 -8.80 -2.51 17.56
CA ALA A 59 -9.96 -2.49 16.66
C ALA A 59 -9.96 -3.69 15.70
N MET A 60 -8.82 -4.01 15.09
CA MET A 60 -8.68 -5.17 14.20
C MET A 60 -8.82 -6.49 14.97
N ALA A 61 -8.25 -6.59 16.18
CA ALA A 61 -8.39 -7.76 17.02
C ALA A 61 -9.85 -8.00 17.44
N SER A 62 -10.60 -6.95 17.81
CA SER A 62 -12.03 -7.04 18.11
C SER A 62 -12.87 -7.48 16.91
N ALA A 63 -12.43 -7.17 15.69
CA ALA A 63 -13.05 -7.64 14.45
C ALA A 63 -12.55 -9.04 14.01
N GLY A 64 -11.70 -9.70 14.81
CA GLY A 64 -11.18 -11.04 14.53
C GLY A 64 -10.10 -11.09 13.45
N MET A 65 -9.44 -9.97 13.17
CA MET A 65 -8.40 -9.86 12.14
C MET A 65 -7.00 -9.71 12.75
N ALA A 66 -6.01 -10.35 12.13
CA ALA A 66 -4.61 -10.08 12.44
C ALA A 66 -4.20 -8.69 11.92
N TYR A 67 -3.29 -8.02 12.61
CA TYR A 67 -2.83 -6.68 12.25
C TYR A 67 -1.31 -6.61 12.18
N ALA A 68 -0.79 -6.02 11.11
CA ALA A 68 0.62 -5.68 10.96
C ALA A 68 0.75 -4.20 10.61
N HIS A 69 1.61 -3.49 11.34
CA HIS A 69 1.93 -2.10 11.06
C HIS A 69 3.38 -2.00 10.59
N ILE A 70 3.58 -1.41 9.41
CA ILE A 70 4.87 -1.23 8.76
C ILE A 70 4.98 0.25 8.42
N PRO A 71 5.47 1.11 9.33
CA PRO A 71 5.55 2.54 9.07
C PRO A 71 6.49 2.83 7.90
N VAL A 72 5.96 3.43 6.83
CA VAL A 72 6.76 3.88 5.69
C VAL A 72 6.71 5.42 5.64
N PRO A 73 7.83 6.12 5.89
CA PRO A 73 7.93 7.56 5.69
C PRO A 73 7.54 7.92 4.26
N TRP A 74 6.72 8.96 4.09
CA TRP A 74 6.25 9.33 2.74
C TRP A 74 7.39 9.84 1.87
N ASP A 75 8.28 10.61 2.46
CA ASP A 75 9.36 11.33 1.83
C ASP A 75 10.68 10.53 1.83
N ALA A 76 10.69 9.30 2.37
CA ALA A 76 11.85 8.43 2.40
C ALA A 76 11.45 6.94 2.35
N PRO A 77 10.85 6.46 1.24
CA PRO A 77 10.69 5.03 1.03
C PRO A 77 12.06 4.36 0.88
N GLU A 78 12.22 3.17 1.44
CA GLU A 78 13.48 2.43 1.46
C GLU A 78 13.23 0.95 1.19
N GLU A 79 14.27 0.24 0.76
CA GLU A 79 14.17 -1.18 0.42
C GLU A 79 13.76 -2.04 1.62
N SER A 80 14.22 -1.67 2.83
CA SER A 80 13.83 -2.31 4.09
C SER A 80 12.31 -2.30 4.30
N HIS A 81 11.63 -1.20 3.96
CA HIS A 81 10.18 -1.07 4.04
C HIS A 81 9.46 -2.03 3.08
N TYR A 82 9.97 -2.15 1.85
CA TYR A 82 9.38 -3.07 0.87
C TYR A 82 9.62 -4.54 1.25
N ILE A 83 10.80 -4.89 1.75
CA ILE A 83 11.09 -6.24 2.26
C ILE A 83 10.13 -6.59 3.40
N ALA A 84 9.93 -5.69 4.36
CA ALA A 84 8.99 -5.92 5.47
C ALA A 84 7.55 -6.07 4.97
N PHE A 85 7.12 -5.24 4.02
CA PHE A 85 5.81 -5.35 3.39
C PHE A 85 5.62 -6.71 2.71
N ARG A 86 6.57 -7.12 1.87
CA ARG A 86 6.52 -8.39 1.14
C ARG A 86 6.44 -9.57 2.12
N GLN A 87 7.29 -9.57 3.15
CA GLN A 87 7.24 -10.59 4.21
C GLN A 87 5.88 -10.63 4.90
N ALA A 88 5.31 -9.48 5.25
CA ALA A 88 3.98 -9.42 5.86
C ALA A 88 2.90 -9.92 4.91
N LEU A 89 2.91 -9.49 3.64
CA LEU A 89 1.95 -9.92 2.62
C LEU A 89 1.98 -11.44 2.41
N GLU A 90 3.18 -12.02 2.30
CA GLU A 90 3.42 -13.43 1.98
C GLU A 90 3.38 -14.36 3.21
N SER A 91 3.38 -13.81 4.43
CA SER A 91 3.49 -14.61 5.67
C SER A 91 2.38 -15.63 5.89
N GLN A 92 1.19 -15.42 5.29
CA GLN A 92 0.05 -16.31 5.44
C GLN A 92 -0.81 -16.28 4.17
N ASP A 93 -1.21 -17.47 3.71
CA ASP A 93 -2.20 -17.58 2.64
C ASP A 93 -3.62 -17.36 3.20
N SER A 94 -3.99 -16.10 3.44
CA SER A 94 -5.32 -15.68 3.91
C SER A 94 -5.71 -14.32 3.31
N PRO A 95 -7.02 -14.02 3.17
CA PRO A 95 -7.47 -12.73 2.65
C PRO A 95 -6.93 -11.54 3.45
N VAL A 96 -6.35 -10.58 2.75
CA VAL A 96 -5.64 -9.44 3.32
C VAL A 96 -6.16 -8.12 2.76
N HIS A 97 -6.27 -7.14 3.64
CA HIS A 97 -6.46 -5.74 3.29
C HIS A 97 -5.17 -4.96 3.55
N VAL A 98 -4.65 -4.25 2.54
CA VAL A 98 -3.46 -3.41 2.68
C VAL A 98 -3.85 -1.96 2.50
N HIS A 99 -3.53 -1.10 3.47
CA HIS A 99 -3.96 0.29 3.40
C HIS A 99 -2.89 1.28 3.86
N CYS A 100 -3.08 2.55 3.48
CA CYS A 100 -2.31 3.67 4.02
C CYS A 100 -3.24 4.89 4.24
N ILE A 101 -2.87 6.09 3.80
CA ILE A 101 -3.75 7.28 3.88
C ILE A 101 -4.47 7.54 2.54
N MET A 102 -3.73 7.44 1.43
CA MET A 102 -4.23 7.72 0.09
C MET A 102 -4.20 6.49 -0.83
N ASN A 103 -3.85 5.31 -0.31
CA ASN A 103 -3.56 4.10 -1.09
C ASN A 103 -2.31 4.20 -2.02
N TRP A 104 -1.54 5.29 -1.96
CA TRP A 104 -0.40 5.52 -2.85
C TRP A 104 0.82 4.65 -2.53
N ARG A 105 1.20 4.56 -1.24
CA ARG A 105 2.26 3.65 -0.77
C ARG A 105 1.97 2.20 -1.16
N VAL A 106 0.71 1.81 -0.97
CA VAL A 106 0.23 0.46 -1.24
C VAL A 106 0.25 0.19 -2.73
N ALA A 107 -0.25 1.10 -3.57
CA ALA A 107 -0.20 0.97 -5.02
C ALA A 107 1.24 0.81 -5.53
N ALA A 108 2.18 1.61 -5.02
CA ALA A 108 3.60 1.52 -5.37
C ALA A 108 4.23 0.19 -4.92
N PHE A 109 3.91 -0.29 -3.73
CA PHE A 109 4.41 -1.57 -3.21
C PHE A 109 3.80 -2.77 -3.94
N MET A 110 2.49 -2.75 -4.21
CA MET A 110 1.81 -3.77 -5.01
C MET A 110 2.34 -3.80 -6.44
N TYR A 111 2.67 -2.66 -7.05
CA TYR A 111 3.31 -2.59 -8.36
C TYR A 111 4.64 -3.35 -8.40
N ARG A 112 5.52 -3.13 -7.42
CA ARG A 112 6.79 -3.89 -7.30
C ARG A 112 6.51 -5.37 -7.09
N TRP A 113 5.61 -5.71 -6.18
CA TRP A 113 5.27 -7.09 -5.87
C TRP A 113 4.69 -7.82 -7.08
N HIS A 114 3.77 -7.22 -7.83
CA HIS A 114 3.20 -7.80 -9.04
C HIS A 114 4.27 -8.15 -10.08
N GLN A 115 5.24 -7.26 -10.31
CA GLN A 115 6.36 -7.54 -11.20
C GLN A 115 7.23 -8.70 -10.71
N GLU A 116 7.50 -8.78 -9.40
CA GLU A 116 8.22 -9.90 -8.81
C GLU A 116 7.47 -11.23 -8.93
N GLN A 117 6.13 -11.19 -8.92
CA GLN A 117 5.28 -12.35 -9.23
C GLN A 117 5.20 -12.68 -10.74
N GLY A 118 5.94 -11.96 -11.59
CA GLY A 118 6.02 -12.19 -13.03
C GLY A 118 4.96 -11.46 -13.87
N MET A 119 4.19 -10.54 -13.27
CA MET A 119 3.27 -9.69 -14.04
C MET A 119 4.08 -8.75 -14.96
N PRO A 120 3.72 -8.63 -16.25
CA PRO A 120 4.37 -7.67 -17.14
C PRO A 120 4.28 -6.24 -16.61
N GLU A 121 5.37 -5.48 -16.74
CA GLU A 121 5.46 -4.12 -16.22
C GLU A 121 4.30 -3.20 -16.66
N PRO A 122 3.86 -3.19 -17.94
CA PRO A 122 2.74 -2.34 -18.35
C PRO A 122 1.42 -2.69 -17.67
N GLU A 123 1.21 -3.97 -17.34
CA GLU A 123 0.02 -4.44 -16.65
C GLU A 123 0.06 -4.07 -15.16
N ALA A 124 1.20 -4.30 -14.50
CA ALA A 124 1.41 -3.90 -13.11
C ALA A 124 1.27 -2.37 -12.96
N ARG A 125 1.83 -1.61 -13.90
CA ARG A 125 1.70 -0.14 -13.94
C ARG A 125 0.24 0.26 -14.11
N ALA A 126 -0.49 -0.33 -15.06
CA ALA A 126 -1.90 0.00 -15.28
C ALA A 126 -2.75 -0.22 -14.02
N ILE A 127 -2.46 -1.24 -13.20
CA ILE A 127 -3.14 -1.45 -11.91
C ILE A 127 -2.82 -0.31 -10.93
N MET A 128 -1.55 0.04 -10.77
CA MET A 128 -1.11 1.13 -9.89
C MET A 128 -1.76 2.46 -10.28
N GLU A 129 -1.79 2.77 -11.57
CA GLU A 129 -2.29 4.05 -12.11
C GLU A 129 -3.81 4.22 -11.97
N ARG A 130 -4.56 3.15 -11.66
CA ARG A 130 -5.97 3.28 -11.23
C ARG A 130 -6.12 4.06 -9.92
N VAL A 131 -5.06 4.07 -9.11
CA VAL A 131 -5.01 4.73 -7.79
C VAL A 131 -4.11 5.96 -7.85
N TRP A 132 -2.91 5.82 -8.41
CA TRP A 132 -1.90 6.87 -8.43
C TRP A 132 -0.78 6.58 -9.42
N SER A 133 -0.31 7.63 -10.11
CA SER A 133 0.88 7.56 -10.96
C SER A 133 1.93 8.55 -10.42
N PRO A 134 3.06 8.07 -9.87
CA PRO A 134 4.09 8.95 -9.32
C PRO A 134 4.84 9.76 -10.38
N THR A 135 4.75 9.38 -11.66
CA THR A 135 5.40 10.10 -12.76
C THR A 135 4.59 11.28 -13.29
N THR A 136 3.30 11.35 -13.00
CA THR A 136 2.39 12.44 -13.43
C THR A 136 1.75 13.19 -12.27
N SER A 137 1.94 12.72 -11.03
CA SER A 137 1.42 13.36 -9.83
C SER A 137 2.15 14.67 -9.52
N GLU A 138 1.39 15.69 -9.12
CA GLU A 138 1.91 16.98 -8.62
C GLU A 138 2.35 16.93 -7.15
N GLU A 139 2.30 15.76 -6.51
CA GLU A 139 2.70 15.64 -5.10
C GLU A 139 4.24 15.85 -4.96
N PRO A 140 4.70 16.70 -4.01
CA PRO A 140 6.10 17.10 -3.90
C PRO A 140 7.16 15.99 -3.75
N HIS A 141 6.78 14.79 -3.34
CA HIS A 141 7.67 13.64 -3.13
C HIS A 141 7.39 12.50 -4.12
N ALA A 142 6.53 12.70 -5.12
CA ALA A 142 6.18 11.68 -6.10
C ALA A 142 7.42 11.18 -6.86
N ASP A 143 8.41 12.04 -7.09
CA ASP A 143 9.70 11.71 -7.71
C ASP A 143 10.49 10.68 -6.88
N LYS A 144 10.44 10.76 -5.55
CA LYS A 144 11.09 9.78 -4.65
C LYS A 144 10.47 8.41 -4.82
N TRP A 145 9.14 8.33 -4.94
CA TRP A 145 8.44 7.08 -5.20
C TRP A 145 8.69 6.55 -6.61
N ALA A 146 8.66 7.40 -7.63
CA ALA A 146 8.95 7.02 -9.01
C ALA A 146 10.35 6.41 -9.14
N ARG A 147 11.36 7.01 -8.48
CA ARG A 147 12.72 6.44 -8.40
C ARG A 147 12.73 5.13 -7.60
N PHE A 148 12.08 5.11 -6.43
CA PHE A 148 12.03 3.94 -5.55
C PHE A 148 11.46 2.68 -6.22
N ILE A 149 10.47 2.85 -7.09
CA ILE A 149 9.86 1.74 -7.84
C ILE A 149 10.45 1.57 -9.26
N GLY A 150 11.51 2.30 -9.59
CA GLY A 150 12.26 2.12 -10.85
C GLY A 150 11.58 2.68 -12.11
N LEU A 151 10.57 3.54 -11.97
CA LEU A 151 9.93 4.22 -13.11
C LEU A 151 10.76 5.38 -13.66
N VAL A 152 11.66 5.94 -12.85
CA VAL A 152 12.62 6.96 -13.24
C VAL A 152 14.01 6.47 -12.82
N PRO A 153 15.05 6.61 -13.68
CA PRO A 153 16.42 6.25 -13.31
C PRO A 153 16.86 6.97 -12.03
N ALA A 154 17.71 6.30 -11.23
CA ALA A 154 18.45 6.99 -10.19
C ALA A 154 19.26 8.14 -10.81
N GLU A 155 19.30 9.30 -10.18
CA GLU A 155 20.11 10.42 -10.67
C GLU A 155 21.58 9.96 -10.76
N THR A 156 22.10 9.89 -11.99
CA THR A 156 23.53 9.77 -12.19
C THR A 156 24.16 11.03 -11.64
N GLN A 157 24.82 10.95 -10.48
CA GLN A 157 25.72 12.02 -10.05
C GLN A 157 26.75 12.22 -11.17
N GLN A 158 26.57 13.30 -11.93
CA GLN A 158 27.55 13.78 -12.88
C GLN A 158 28.82 14.01 -12.07
N ARG A 159 29.81 13.12 -12.24
CA ARG A 159 31.16 13.35 -11.75
C ARG A 159 31.62 14.67 -12.35
N ARG A 160 31.57 15.76 -11.56
CA ARG A 160 32.42 16.93 -11.80
C ARG A 160 33.86 16.49 -11.52
N GLY A 161 34.40 15.73 -12.46
CA GLY A 161 35.83 15.55 -12.60
C GLY A 161 36.31 16.73 -13.43
N GLU A 162 36.74 17.77 -12.74
CA GLU A 162 37.59 18.82 -13.29
C GLU A 162 38.85 18.15 -13.85
N THR A 163 39.20 18.44 -15.10
CA THR A 163 40.58 18.51 -15.58
C THR A 163 40.66 19.43 -16.78
#